data_AF-A0ABD5HM81-F1
#
_entry.id   AF-A0ABD5HM81-F1
#
_cell.length_a   1.000
_cell.length_b   1.000
_cell.length_c   1.000
_cell.angle_alpha   90.00
_cell.angle_beta   90.00
_cell.angle_gamma   90.00
#
_symmetry.space_group_name_H-M   'P 1'
#
loop_
_entity.id
_entity.type
_entity.pdbx_description
1 polymer ?
#
loop_
_entity_poly.entity_id
_entity_poly.type
_entity_poly.pdbx_seq_one_letter_code
_entity_poly.pdbx_strand_id
1 'polypeptide(L)'
;MGTVSYQVKKVGELLEQRLAIPSYQRPYKWQPKHVNQLIDDVLTYRNKQSYRLGTVVLHRDKLKPAYAYELDIVDGQQRLLNLALLCSLLDKSGEFSAPLLEQKFTSRVSINQVPGQRHRSAISRPELSADERNRLAHPCRSMADCDRPCFMPCPAVRAEMTPTNRLR
;
A
#
# COMPACT_ATOMS: atom_id res chain seq x y z
N MET A 1 26.57 23.45 5.18
CA MET A 1 25.86 23.22 6.46
C MET A 1 24.41 22.87 6.16
N GLY A 2 23.90 21.78 6.71
CA GLY A 2 22.50 21.40 6.56
C GLY A 2 21.62 22.26 7.47
N THR A 3 20.53 22.82 6.94
CA THR A 3 19.53 23.52 7.76
C THR A 3 18.53 22.49 8.28
N VAL A 4 18.37 22.39 9.60
CA VAL A 4 17.32 21.57 10.22
C VAL A 4 16.14 22.49 10.51
N SER A 5 14.95 22.12 10.03
CA SER A 5 13.70 22.81 10.34
C SER A 5 12.70 21.84 10.98
N TYR A 6 11.82 22.38 11.82
CA TYR A 6 10.79 21.61 12.52
C TYR A 6 9.40 22.22 12.27
N GLN A 7 8.42 21.37 11.99
CA GLN A 7 7.03 21.77 11.75
C GLN A 7 6.06 20.70 12.27
N VAL A 8 4.89 21.12 12.76
CA VAL A 8 3.77 20.22 13.07
C VAL A 8 2.86 20.19 11.84
N LYS A 9 2.56 18.98 11.34
CA LYS A 9 1.66 18.76 10.21
C LYS A 9 0.62 17.70 10.53
N LYS A 10 -0.54 17.78 9.89
CA LYS A 10 -1.53 16.70 9.92
C LYS A 10 -1.02 15.51 9.11
N VAL A 11 -1.51 14.32 9.45
CA VAL A 11 -1.12 13.08 8.75
C VAL A 11 -1.54 13.13 7.27
N GLY A 12 -2.75 13.60 6.96
CA GLY A 12 -3.22 13.73 5.58
C GLY A 12 -2.30 14.61 4.73
N GLU A 13 -2.04 15.84 5.19
CA GLU A 13 -1.12 16.79 4.55
C GLU A 13 0.28 16.23 4.33
N LEU A 14 0.77 15.40 5.27
CA LEU A 14 2.08 14.76 5.16
C LEU A 14 2.09 13.64 4.10
N LEU A 15 1.02 12.84 4.04
CA LEU A 15 0.91 11.69 3.13
C LEU A 15 0.68 12.09 1.66
N GLU A 16 0.11 13.27 1.42
CA GLU A 16 -0.02 13.86 0.08
C GLU A 16 1.32 14.32 -0.51
N GLN A 17 2.36 14.50 0.33
CA GLN A 17 3.68 14.90 -0.15
C GLN A 17 4.36 13.77 -0.93
N ARG A 18 5.28 14.13 -1.83
CA ARG A 18 6.16 13.16 -2.50
C ARG A 18 7.23 12.66 -1.54
N LEU A 19 6.89 11.62 -0.80
CA LEU A 19 7.79 10.96 0.15
C LEU A 19 8.48 9.78 -0.51
N ALA A 20 9.76 9.59 -0.26
CA ALA A 20 10.55 8.47 -0.77
C ALA A 20 11.18 7.62 0.32
N ILE A 21 11.25 6.31 0.07
CA ILE A 21 11.98 5.37 0.90
C ILE A 21 13.33 5.11 0.22
N PRO A 22 14.43 5.72 0.70
CA PRO A 22 15.72 5.55 0.07
C PRO A 22 16.27 4.13 0.27
N SER A 23 17.15 3.68 -0.62
CA SER A 23 17.64 2.29 -0.66
C SER A 23 18.42 1.86 0.59
N TYR A 24 19.01 2.80 1.31
CA TYR A 24 19.72 2.56 2.58
C TYR A 24 18.79 2.33 3.76
N GLN A 25 17.47 2.52 3.59
CA GLN A 25 16.51 2.31 4.67
C GLN A 25 16.22 0.84 4.94
N ARG A 26 15.86 0.56 6.19
CA ARG A 26 15.59 -0.80 6.62
C ARG A 26 14.33 -1.34 5.93
N PRO A 27 14.33 -2.62 5.55
CA PRO A 27 13.12 -3.28 5.09
C PRO A 27 12.00 -3.19 6.13
N TYR A 28 10.76 -3.21 5.65
CA TYR A 28 9.59 -3.28 6.52
C TYR A 28 9.63 -4.59 7.34
N LYS A 29 9.34 -4.49 8.64
CA LYS A 29 9.40 -5.62 9.59
C LYS A 29 8.29 -5.59 10.64
N TRP A 30 7.36 -4.63 10.58
CA TRP A 30 6.27 -4.56 11.54
C TRP A 30 5.36 -5.78 11.41
N GLN A 31 5.18 -6.47 12.54
CA GLN A 31 4.24 -7.57 12.70
C GLN A 31 2.84 -7.03 13.00
N PRO A 32 1.78 -7.84 12.84
CA PRO A 32 0.41 -7.42 13.14
C PRO A 32 0.24 -6.79 14.53
N LYS A 33 0.97 -7.27 15.54
CA LYS A 33 0.97 -6.69 16.90
C LYS A 33 1.38 -5.21 16.94
N HIS A 34 2.36 -4.80 16.12
CA HIS A 34 2.81 -3.40 16.07
C HIS A 34 1.79 -2.52 15.34
N VAL A 35 1.12 -3.08 14.32
CA VAL A 35 0.05 -2.39 13.59
C VAL A 35 -1.16 -2.19 14.50
N ASN A 36 -1.55 -3.24 15.24
CA ASN A 36 -2.65 -3.16 16.20
C ASN A 36 -2.34 -2.13 17.30
N GLN A 37 -1.14 -2.12 17.86
CA GLN A 37 -0.75 -1.10 18.83
C GLN A 37 -0.90 0.33 18.27
N LEU A 38 -0.48 0.56 17.02
CA LEU A 38 -0.66 1.86 16.37
C LEU A 38 -2.15 2.23 16.24
N ILE A 39 -3.00 1.26 15.87
CA ILE A 39 -4.45 1.46 15.74
C ILE A 39 -5.06 1.75 17.12
N ASP A 40 -4.71 0.98 18.14
CA ASP A 40 -5.19 1.14 19.51
C ASP A 40 -4.81 2.51 20.07
N ASP A 41 -3.59 2.98 19.79
CA ASP A 41 -3.15 4.32 20.17
C ASP A 41 -4.03 5.39 19.49
N VAL A 42 -4.26 5.29 18.17
CA VAL A 42 -5.13 6.23 17.43
C VAL A 42 -6.56 6.23 18.00
N LEU A 43 -7.12 5.05 18.29
CA LEU A 43 -8.47 4.91 18.81
C LEU A 43 -8.60 5.49 20.23
N THR A 44 -7.61 5.24 21.08
CA THR A 44 -7.57 5.72 22.47
C THR A 44 -7.63 7.24 22.52
N TYR A 45 -6.95 7.93 21.61
CA TYR A 45 -6.85 9.39 21.60
C TYR A 45 -7.77 10.09 20.60
N ARG A 46 -8.70 9.36 19.95
CA ARG A 46 -9.59 9.91 18.90
C ARG A 46 -10.48 11.07 19.37
N ASN A 47 -10.83 11.09 20.66
CA ASN A 47 -11.71 12.10 21.26
C ASN A 47 -10.94 13.32 21.79
N LYS A 48 -9.60 13.34 21.67
CA LYS A 48 -8.78 14.48 22.07
C LYS A 48 -8.72 15.50 20.93
N GLN A 49 -8.64 16.78 21.27
CA GLN A 49 -8.54 17.86 20.28
C GLN A 49 -7.28 17.75 19.39
N SER A 50 -6.18 17.24 19.95
CA SER A 50 -4.97 16.94 19.19
C SER A 50 -4.23 15.77 19.83
N TYR A 51 -3.65 14.90 18.99
CA TYR A 51 -2.79 13.81 19.42
C TYR A 51 -1.55 13.75 18.53
N ARG A 52 -0.39 13.60 19.15
CA ARG A 52 0.89 13.51 18.44
C ARG A 52 1.28 12.05 18.25
N LEU A 53 1.13 11.55 17.02
CA LEU A 53 1.53 10.19 16.63
C LEU A 53 3.04 9.95 16.63
N GLY A 54 3.83 11.01 16.79
CA GLY A 54 5.28 10.99 16.98
C GLY A 54 6.01 11.99 16.07
N THR A 55 7.29 11.73 15.82
CA THR A 55 8.15 12.56 14.96
C THR A 55 8.59 11.76 13.74
N VAL A 56 8.55 12.39 12.56
CA VAL A 56 9.07 11.84 11.30
C VAL A 56 10.23 12.73 10.88
N VAL A 57 11.36 12.12 10.50
CA VAL A 57 12.54 12.86 10.02
C VAL A 57 12.60 12.72 8.52
N LEU A 58 12.60 13.86 7.82
CA LEU A 58 12.65 13.94 6.37
C LEU A 58 13.92 14.66 5.93
N HIS A 59 14.50 14.19 4.84
CA HIS A 59 15.66 14.79 4.21
C HIS A 59 15.32 15.23 2.79
N ARG A 60 15.69 16.46 2.45
CA ARG A 60 15.57 16.98 1.09
C ARG A 60 16.96 17.02 0.47
N ASP A 61 17.19 16.17 -0.51
CA ASP A 61 18.44 16.17 -1.26
C ASP A 61 18.45 17.33 -2.28
N LYS A 62 19.24 18.37 -2.00
CA LYS A 62 19.36 19.54 -2.88
C LYS A 62 20.15 19.24 -4.16
N LEU A 63 20.86 18.11 -4.22
CA LEU A 63 21.68 17.72 -5.37
C LEU A 63 20.87 16.95 -6.43
N LYS A 64 19.60 16.63 -6.15
CA LYS A 64 18.66 16.02 -7.10
C LYS A 64 17.66 17.05 -7.65
N PRO A 65 18.05 17.92 -8.60
CA PRO A 65 17.14 18.96 -9.13
C PRO A 65 15.91 18.38 -9.82
N ALA A 66 16.02 17.19 -10.44
CA ALA A 66 14.89 16.48 -11.04
C ALA A 66 13.84 16.01 -10.00
N TYR A 67 14.23 15.89 -8.73
CA TYR A 67 13.38 15.45 -7.61
C TYR A 67 13.34 16.49 -6.51
N ALA A 68 13.39 17.78 -6.88
CA ALA A 68 13.47 18.87 -5.91
C ALA A 68 12.31 18.85 -4.90
N TYR A 69 11.16 18.26 -5.23
CA TYR A 69 9.99 18.17 -4.34
C TYR A 69 9.86 16.85 -3.58
N GLU A 70 10.80 15.92 -3.80
CA GLU A 70 10.84 14.62 -3.12
C GLU A 70 11.54 14.75 -1.76
N LEU A 71 10.99 14.05 -0.76
CA LEU A 71 11.50 14.01 0.61
C LEU A 71 11.84 12.57 0.99
N ASP A 72 13.12 12.31 1.22
CA ASP A 72 13.62 11.02 1.68
C ASP A 72 13.26 10.84 3.16
N ILE A 73 12.62 9.72 3.48
CA ILE A 73 12.28 9.37 4.86
C ILE A 73 13.54 8.83 5.55
N VAL A 74 14.01 9.55 6.57
CA VAL A 74 15.16 9.17 7.40
C VAL A 74 14.73 8.39 8.63
N ASP A 75 13.59 8.75 9.23
CA ASP A 75 13.02 8.06 10.38
C ASP A 75 11.48 8.08 10.36
N GLY A 76 10.84 7.11 11.01
CA GLY A 76 9.40 6.97 11.08
C GLY A 76 8.77 6.22 9.89
N GLN A 77 9.59 5.63 9.02
CA GLN A 77 9.17 4.92 7.79
C GLN A 77 8.06 3.89 8.04
N GLN A 78 8.24 2.97 9.00
CA GLN A 78 7.28 1.87 9.20
C GLN A 78 5.93 2.38 9.72
N ARG A 79 5.95 3.42 10.56
CA ARG A 79 4.72 4.06 11.05
C ARG A 79 4.00 4.79 9.92
N LEU A 80 4.72 5.56 9.12
CA LEU A 80 4.15 6.32 8.02
C LEU A 80 3.56 5.42 6.94
N LEU A 81 4.24 4.31 6.62
CA LEU A 81 3.76 3.31 5.68
C LEU A 81 2.47 2.64 6.15
N ASN A 82 2.37 2.30 7.44
CA ASN A 82 1.13 1.74 8.00
C ASN A 82 -0.02 2.73 8.03
N LEU A 83 0.25 4.00 8.37
CA LEU A 83 -0.77 5.04 8.32
C LEU A 83 -1.29 5.23 6.89
N ALA A 84 -0.40 5.27 5.90
CA ALA A 84 -0.77 5.35 4.49
C ALA A 84 -1.63 4.16 4.04
N LEU A 85 -1.24 2.94 4.41
CA LEU A 85 -1.99 1.73 4.09
C LEU A 85 -3.37 1.73 4.76
N LEU A 86 -3.45 2.10 6.04
CA LEU A 86 -4.71 2.18 6.77
C LEU A 86 -5.65 3.21 6.14
N CYS A 87 -5.15 4.40 5.80
CA CYS A 87 -5.93 5.42 5.11
C CYS A 87 -6.45 4.90 3.75
N SER A 88 -5.61 4.22 2.98
CA SER A 88 -6.01 3.63 1.69
C SER A 88 -7.06 2.52 1.84
N LEU A 89 -7.03 1.73 2.92
CA LEU A 89 -8.03 0.69 3.17
C LEU A 89 -9.37 1.25 3.67
N LEU A 90 -9.33 2.38 4.36
CA LEU A 90 -10.53 3.05 4.88
C LEU A 90 -11.18 3.99 3.85
N ASP A 91 -10.43 4.38 2.83
CA ASP A 91 -10.92 5.21 1.75
C ASP A 91 -11.90 4.43 0.86
N LYS A 92 -13.18 4.74 1.00
CA LYS A 92 -14.26 4.15 0.20
C LYS A 92 -14.54 4.93 -1.09
N SER A 93 -14.12 6.20 -1.18
CA SER A 93 -14.33 7.03 -2.38
C SER A 93 -13.22 6.84 -3.41
N GLY A 94 -12.05 6.34 -3.00
CA GLY A 94 -10.90 6.14 -3.88
C GLY A 94 -10.16 7.45 -4.21
N GLU A 95 -10.43 8.51 -3.46
CA GLU A 95 -9.83 9.84 -3.63
C GLU A 95 -8.48 9.97 -2.90
N PHE A 96 -8.20 9.09 -1.94
CA PHE A 96 -6.96 9.10 -1.18
C PHE A 96 -5.79 8.63 -2.05
N SER A 97 -4.93 9.58 -2.40
CA SER A 97 -3.66 9.31 -3.06
C SER A 97 -2.50 9.53 -2.09
N ALA A 98 -1.67 8.51 -1.94
CA ALA A 98 -0.42 8.58 -1.20
C ALA A 98 0.72 8.13 -2.13
N PRO A 99 1.55 9.06 -2.65
CA PRO A 99 2.68 8.72 -3.53
C PRO A 99 3.65 7.70 -2.92
N LEU A 100 3.70 7.65 -1.58
CA LEU A 100 4.49 6.68 -0.82
C LEU A 100 4.12 5.21 -1.14
N LEU A 101 2.85 4.91 -1.42
CA LEU A 101 2.38 3.54 -1.68
C LEU A 101 2.68 3.06 -3.10
N GLU A 102 2.91 3.98 -4.03
CA GLU A 102 3.17 3.68 -5.45
C GLU A 102 4.61 3.19 -5.69
N GLN A 103 5.49 3.37 -4.71
CA GLN A 103 6.91 3.07 -4.84
C GLN A 103 7.20 1.57 -4.91
N LYS A 104 8.21 1.21 -5.71
CA LYS A 104 8.70 -0.16 -5.82
C LYS A 104 9.66 -0.45 -4.67
N PHE A 105 9.26 -1.34 -3.77
CA PHE A 105 10.16 -1.85 -2.75
C PHE A 105 11.19 -2.80 -3.36
N THR A 106 12.48 -2.59 -3.06
CA THR A 106 13.57 -3.44 -3.56
C THR A 106 13.78 -4.70 -2.70
N SER A 107 13.43 -4.65 -1.41
CA SER A 107 13.61 -5.77 -0.49
C SER A 107 12.49 -6.81 -0.61
N ARG A 108 12.87 -8.08 -0.80
CA ARG A 108 11.94 -9.24 -0.79
C ARG A 108 11.10 -9.32 0.48
N VAL A 109 11.66 -8.92 1.62
CA VAL A 109 10.92 -8.95 2.90
C VAL A 109 9.80 -7.91 2.91
N SER A 110 10.07 -6.69 2.44
CA SER A 110 9.06 -5.65 2.32
C SER A 110 7.97 -6.04 1.32
N ILE A 111 8.34 -6.58 0.16
CA ILE A 111 7.38 -7.04 -0.86
C ILE A 111 6.42 -8.10 -0.31
N ASN A 112 6.92 -9.03 0.50
CA ASN A 112 6.12 -10.11 1.04
C ASN A 112 5.18 -9.68 2.17
N GLN A 113 5.54 -8.61 2.89
CA GLN A 113 4.84 -8.18 4.10
C GLN A 113 3.88 -7.01 3.89
N VAL A 114 4.08 -6.18 2.85
CA VAL A 114 3.17 -5.08 2.53
C VAL A 114 2.01 -5.59 1.66
N PRO A 115 0.75 -5.52 2.14
CA PRO A 115 -0.42 -5.90 1.35
C PRO A 115 -0.51 -5.11 0.04
N GLY A 116 -0.93 -5.75 -1.06
CA GLY A 116 -1.05 -5.11 -2.39
C GLY A 116 0.21 -5.13 -3.28
N GLN A 117 1.40 -5.36 -2.72
CA GLN A 117 2.65 -5.38 -3.50
C GLN A 117 2.92 -6.73 -4.20
N ARG A 118 2.33 -7.83 -3.70
CA ARG A 118 2.53 -9.20 -4.25
C ARG A 118 2.08 -9.34 -5.71
N HIS A 119 1.00 -8.68 -6.11
CA HIS A 119 0.50 -8.74 -7.49
C HIS A 119 1.31 -7.88 -8.46
N ARG A 120 1.99 -6.82 -7.99
CA ARG A 120 2.76 -5.92 -8.86
C ARG A 120 4.13 -6.51 -9.24
N SER A 121 4.76 -7.29 -8.36
CA SER A 121 6.02 -8.00 -8.65
C SER A 121 5.87 -9.15 -9.64
N ALA A 122 4.67 -9.73 -9.80
CA ALA A 122 4.41 -10.78 -10.79
C ALA A 122 4.24 -10.25 -12.22
N ILE A 123 4.01 -8.94 -12.40
CA ILE A 123 3.78 -8.31 -13.72
C ILE A 123 5.09 -7.84 -14.39
N SER A 124 6.24 -8.07 -13.74
CA SER A 124 7.57 -7.73 -14.28
C SER A 124 8.31 -8.96 -14.83
N ARG A 125 7.64 -9.79 -15.65
CA ARG A 125 8.33 -10.71 -16.56
C ARG A 125 8.05 -10.23 -17.98
N PRO A 126 9.04 -9.66 -18.71
CA PRO A 126 8.85 -9.15 -20.06
C PRO A 126 8.47 -10.22 -21.09
N GLU A 127 8.59 -11.51 -20.75
CA GLU A 127 8.39 -12.64 -21.68
C GLU A 127 7.02 -13.33 -21.59
N LEU A 128 6.03 -12.76 -20.88
CA LEU A 128 4.71 -13.39 -20.79
C LEU A 128 3.69 -12.68 -21.69
N SER A 129 3.08 -13.48 -22.57
CA SER A 129 2.02 -13.09 -23.51
C SER A 129 0.84 -12.43 -22.77
N ALA A 130 0.10 -11.55 -23.46
CA ALA A 130 -1.10 -10.91 -22.92
C ALA A 130 -2.11 -11.93 -22.35
N ASP A 131 -2.18 -13.12 -22.95
CA ASP A 131 -3.04 -14.21 -22.50
C ASP A 131 -2.59 -14.83 -21.16
N GLU A 132 -1.29 -14.95 -20.92
CA GLU A 132 -0.74 -15.46 -19.67
C GLU A 132 -0.95 -14.47 -18.52
N ARG A 133 -0.89 -13.17 -18.84
CA ARG A 133 -1.19 -12.08 -17.90
C ARG A 133 -2.64 -12.11 -17.44
N ASN A 134 -3.56 -12.43 -18.35
CA ASN A 134 -4.99 -12.54 -18.05
C ASN A 134 -5.32 -13.80 -17.21
N ARG A 135 -4.59 -14.91 -17.40
CA ARG A 135 -4.76 -16.13 -16.61
C ARG A 135 -4.30 -15.97 -15.15
N LEU A 136 -3.25 -15.18 -14.91
CA LEU A 136 -2.71 -14.94 -13.57
C LEU A 136 -3.54 -13.91 -12.75
N ALA A 137 -4.32 -13.06 -13.41
CA ALA A 137 -5.18 -12.06 -12.76
C ALA A 137 -6.49 -12.64 -12.20
N HIS A 138 -6.90 -13.83 -12.65
CA HIS A 138 -8.13 -14.51 -12.22
C HIS A 138 -7.81 -15.95 -11.80
N PRO A 139 -7.44 -16.20 -10.53
CA PRO A 139 -6.90 -17.50 -10.12
C PRO A 139 -7.94 -18.63 -10.01
N CYS A 140 -9.23 -18.37 -10.20
CA CYS A 140 -10.27 -19.41 -10.18
C CYS A 140 -11.15 -19.30 -11.43
N ARG A 141 -11.03 -20.28 -12.34
CA ARG A 141 -11.96 -20.44 -13.48
C ARG A 141 -13.00 -21.54 -13.25
N SER A 142 -12.92 -22.29 -12.16
CA SER A 142 -13.81 -23.40 -11.87
C SER A 142 -14.00 -23.57 -10.36
N MET A 143 -15.19 -24.03 -9.96
CA MET A 143 -15.56 -24.33 -8.58
C MET A 143 -14.83 -25.57 -8.02
N ALA A 144 -14.10 -26.31 -8.86
CA ALA A 144 -13.44 -27.56 -8.50
C ALA A 144 -12.00 -27.41 -7.95
N ASP A 145 -11.39 -26.22 -7.99
CA ASP A 145 -10.00 -26.01 -7.55
C ASP A 145 -9.86 -25.33 -6.17
N CYS A 146 -10.95 -25.21 -5.41
CA CYS A 146 -10.99 -24.52 -4.12
C CYS A 146 -10.75 -25.45 -2.91
N ASP A 147 -9.54 -26.00 -2.78
CA ASP A 147 -9.11 -26.68 -1.54
C ASP A 147 -8.36 -25.76 -0.56
N ARG A 148 -8.33 -24.44 -0.82
CA ARG A 148 -7.75 -23.45 0.11
C ARG A 148 -8.76 -22.38 0.52
N PRO A 149 -8.82 -22.00 1.81
CA PRO A 149 -9.72 -20.95 2.26
C PRO A 149 -9.25 -19.61 1.71
N CYS A 150 -9.99 -19.09 0.72
CA CYS A 150 -9.83 -17.72 0.24
C CYS A 150 -10.34 -16.74 1.30
N PHE A 151 -9.48 -15.82 1.74
CA PHE A 151 -9.74 -14.83 2.80
C PHE A 151 -10.60 -13.62 2.35
N MET A 152 -11.19 -13.67 1.16
CA MET A 152 -12.02 -12.59 0.60
C MET A 152 -13.32 -13.19 0.03
N PRO A 153 -14.49 -12.57 0.25
CA PRO A 153 -15.73 -13.01 -0.40
C PRO A 153 -15.60 -12.77 -1.91
N CYS A 154 -15.70 -13.85 -2.69
CA CYS A 154 -15.71 -13.77 -4.15
C CYS A 154 -16.99 -13.03 -4.58
N PRO A 155 -16.90 -11.97 -5.42
CA PRO A 155 -18.10 -11.32 -5.94
C PRO A 155 -18.84 -12.35 -6.81
N ALA A 156 -20.02 -12.78 -6.36
CA ALA A 156 -20.85 -13.73 -7.08
C ALA A 156 -21.11 -13.23 -8.50
N VAL A 157 -20.56 -13.94 -9.49
CA VAL A 157 -20.93 -13.75 -10.89
C VAL A 157 -22.36 -14.27 -11.03
N ARG A 158 -23.30 -13.34 -11.14
CA ARG A 158 -24.71 -13.60 -11.43
C ARG A 158 -24.78 -14.25 -12.81
N ALA A 159 -25.08 -15.55 -12.87
CA ALA A 159 -25.34 -16.24 -14.13
C ALA A 159 -26.74 -15.87 -14.62
N GLU A 160 -26.85 -15.04 -15.65
CA GLU A 160 -28.08 -14.96 -16.44
C GLU A 160 -28.13 -16.19 -17.34
N MET A 161 -29.10 -17.08 -17.07
CA MET A 161 -29.45 -18.18 -17.97
C MET A 161 -30.28 -17.63 -19.12
N THR A 162 -29.71 -17.55 -20.33
CA THR A 162 -30.50 -17.44 -21.54
C THR A 162 -30.97 -18.84 -21.97
N PRO A 163 -32.26 -19.02 -22.34
CA PRO A 163 -32.75 -20.31 -22.79
C PRO A 163 -32.26 -20.58 -24.22
N THR A 164 -31.49 -21.65 -24.37
CA THR A 164 -31.02 -22.13 -25.69
C THR A 164 -32.20 -22.67 -26.47
N ASN A 165 -32.49 -22.03 -27.60
CA ASN A 165 -33.48 -22.46 -28.58
C ASN A 165 -33.03 -23.79 -29.20
N ARG A 166 -33.79 -24.87 -28.94
CA ARG A 166 -33.58 -26.19 -29.56
C ARG A 166 -34.44 -26.23 -30.84
N LEU A 167 -33.81 -25.98 -31.98
CA LEU A 167 -34.39 -26.25 -33.29
C LEU A 167 -34.55 -27.77 -33.49
N ARG A 168 -35.66 -28.12 -34.16
CA ARG A 168 -36.04 -29.46 -34.62
C ARG A 168 -35.00 -30.07 -35.56
#